data_AF-A0A1A9Z9M7-F1
#
_entry.id   AF-A0A1A9Z9M7-F1
#
_cell.length_a   1.000
_cell.length_b   1.000
_cell.length_c   1.000
_cell.angle_alpha   90.00
_cell.angle_beta   90.00
_cell.angle_gamma   90.00
#
_symmetry.space_group_name_H-M   'P 1'
#
loop_
_entity.id
_entity.type
_entity.pdbx_description
1 polymer ?
#
loop_
_entity_poly.entity_id
_entity_poly.type
_entity_poly.pdbx_seq_one_letter_code
_entity_poly.pdbx_strand_id
1 'polypeptide(L)'
;MKFHELIRTDAVANSTLQLRSCTLFVPTNAAVRKYNGTILVSYHMATVPMTVRQLTKTIPSDFEGNPLLYITRNRKGEVYVNNAWINQTESTEIVTQENKRQVMHIINDVLVPLTLLPTARTQVTNPNAWEFLQQSDLFDVQENRLRTYRSQVTLMRKESLYQSPGGHTFFIPVDEGFKQTTRSSLVDRKVIDGHVILNSVLFSAAQSTEDTHTTAAFEDNIKVTVNFYYDNDKKLYVKSNTLVGDSKHSTGVVLAQVLKANIPVSNGVVHLIHRPLMIVDTTVKQFLEGLPMPPPTTTTTTTTTTTTTTTATATTSHTRKTLVLFESYTLCSISWKNENNFKAKCCYTF
;
A
#
# COMPACT_ATOMS: atom_id res chain seq x y z
N MET A 1 -7.55 -16.27 -19.68
CA MET A 1 -6.98 -15.62 -18.46
C MET A 1 -7.44 -14.18 -18.56
N LYS A 2 -8.14 -13.64 -17.55
CA LYS A 2 -8.90 -12.39 -17.75
C LYS A 2 -8.04 -11.22 -18.21
N PHE A 3 -6.81 -11.09 -17.71
CA PHE A 3 -5.90 -10.00 -18.10
C PHE A 3 -5.42 -10.10 -19.56
N HIS A 4 -5.21 -11.32 -20.09
CA HIS A 4 -4.86 -11.52 -21.50
C HIS A 4 -5.99 -11.09 -22.46
N GLU A 5 -7.25 -11.25 -22.05
CA GLU A 5 -8.39 -10.74 -22.84
C GLU A 5 -8.36 -9.20 -22.91
N LEU A 6 -8.10 -8.52 -21.78
CA LEU A 6 -7.95 -7.06 -21.73
C LEU A 6 -6.82 -6.55 -22.63
N ILE A 7 -5.66 -7.22 -22.61
CA ILE A 7 -4.52 -6.92 -23.50
C ILE A 7 -4.94 -6.98 -24.97
N ARG A 8 -5.69 -8.01 -25.39
CA ARG A 8 -6.10 -8.17 -26.80
C ARG A 8 -7.12 -7.12 -27.26
N THR A 9 -7.95 -6.63 -26.34
CA THR A 9 -8.91 -5.55 -26.63
C THR A 9 -8.29 -4.15 -26.61
N ASP A 10 -7.20 -3.95 -25.88
CA ASP A 10 -6.47 -2.69 -25.83
C ASP A 10 -5.54 -2.56 -27.03
N ALA A 11 -5.88 -1.67 -27.96
CA ALA A 11 -5.14 -1.48 -29.21
C ALA A 11 -3.69 -1.00 -28.98
N VAL A 12 -3.44 -0.24 -27.91
CA VAL A 12 -2.09 0.28 -27.59
C VAL A 12 -1.24 -0.84 -27.00
N ALA A 13 -1.75 -1.54 -25.99
CA ALA A 13 -1.04 -2.65 -25.35
C ALA A 13 -0.74 -3.79 -26.34
N ASN A 14 -1.72 -4.18 -27.16
CA ASN A 14 -1.54 -5.19 -28.20
C ASN A 14 -0.48 -4.76 -29.23
N SER A 15 -0.48 -3.49 -29.64
CA SER A 15 0.55 -2.96 -30.57
C SER A 15 1.95 -2.94 -29.94
N THR A 16 2.07 -2.56 -28.65
CA THR A 16 3.35 -2.63 -27.92
C THR A 16 3.85 -4.07 -27.84
N LEU A 17 2.99 -5.06 -27.57
CA LEU A 17 3.37 -6.48 -27.54
C LEU A 17 3.73 -7.08 -28.91
N GLN A 18 3.21 -6.55 -30.02
CA GLN A 18 3.57 -7.04 -31.36
C GLN A 18 4.86 -6.39 -31.89
N LEU A 19 5.06 -5.10 -31.61
CA LEU A 19 6.07 -4.29 -32.31
C LEU A 19 7.29 -3.92 -31.46
N ARG A 20 7.23 -4.09 -30.13
CA ARG A 20 8.25 -3.59 -29.19
C ARG A 20 8.73 -4.65 -28.21
N SER A 21 9.97 -4.43 -27.74
CA SER A 21 10.48 -5.08 -26.55
C SER A 21 9.90 -4.42 -25.30
N CYS A 22 9.56 -5.16 -24.26
CA CYS A 22 8.88 -4.59 -23.08
C CYS A 22 9.02 -5.46 -21.82
N THR A 23 8.69 -4.88 -20.67
CA THR A 23 8.34 -5.60 -19.43
C THR A 23 6.83 -5.51 -19.21
N LEU A 24 6.21 -6.62 -18.82
CA LEU A 24 4.77 -6.74 -18.57
C LEU A 24 4.53 -7.30 -17.16
N PHE A 25 3.82 -6.56 -16.32
CA PHE A 25 3.43 -6.96 -14.97
C PHE A 25 2.01 -7.53 -14.98
N VAL A 26 1.85 -8.84 -15.06
CA VAL A 26 0.55 -9.52 -15.23
C VAL A 26 -0.11 -9.81 -13.89
N PRO A 27 -1.24 -9.18 -13.54
CA PRO A 27 -1.98 -9.50 -12.32
C PRO A 27 -2.62 -10.89 -12.42
N THR A 28 -2.52 -11.66 -11.33
CA THR A 28 -3.20 -12.96 -11.23
C THR A 28 -4.71 -12.84 -11.44
N ASN A 29 -5.37 -13.92 -11.89
CA ASN A 29 -6.83 -13.95 -11.99
C ASN A 29 -7.53 -13.67 -10.63
N ALA A 30 -6.85 -13.90 -9.49
CA ALA A 30 -7.38 -13.57 -8.17
C ALA A 30 -7.39 -12.04 -7.93
N ALA A 31 -6.28 -11.35 -8.26
CA ALA A 31 -6.20 -9.89 -8.23
C ALA A 31 -7.27 -9.24 -9.11
N VAL A 32 -7.37 -9.69 -10.37
CA VAL A 32 -8.35 -9.18 -11.36
C VAL A 32 -9.80 -9.39 -10.91
N ARG A 33 -10.12 -10.45 -10.16
CA ARG A 33 -11.46 -10.67 -9.59
C ARG A 33 -11.77 -9.84 -8.34
N LYS A 34 -10.74 -9.45 -7.58
CA LYS A 34 -10.86 -8.64 -6.36
C LYS A 34 -10.98 -7.14 -6.68
N TYR A 35 -10.42 -6.71 -7.80
CA TYR A 35 -10.41 -5.32 -8.22
C TYR A 35 -11.72 -4.93 -8.93
N ASN A 36 -12.37 -3.88 -8.41
CA ASN A 36 -13.69 -3.42 -8.87
C ASN A 36 -13.64 -2.26 -9.87
N GLY A 37 -12.44 -1.75 -10.21
CA GLY A 37 -12.26 -0.63 -11.13
C GLY A 37 -11.89 -1.05 -12.55
N THR A 38 -11.74 -0.07 -13.44
CA THR A 38 -11.14 -0.28 -14.76
C THR A 38 -9.65 -0.56 -14.63
N ILE A 39 -9.17 -1.62 -15.26
CA ILE A 39 -7.74 -1.98 -15.29
C ILE A 39 -7.10 -1.29 -16.49
N LEU A 40 -6.12 -0.42 -16.22
CA LEU A 40 -5.38 0.32 -17.24
C LEU A 40 -4.16 -0.52 -17.66
N VAL A 41 -4.27 -1.18 -18.82
CA VAL A 41 -3.30 -2.20 -19.26
C VAL A 41 -1.92 -1.58 -19.47
N SER A 42 -1.80 -0.42 -20.09
CA SER A 42 -0.50 0.23 -20.33
C SER A 42 0.24 0.65 -19.05
N TYR A 43 -0.47 0.84 -17.91
CA TYR A 43 0.19 1.08 -16.62
C TYR A 43 0.87 -0.17 -16.04
N HIS A 44 0.52 -1.35 -16.56
CA HIS A 44 1.18 -2.62 -16.26
C HIS A 44 2.34 -2.94 -17.23
N MET A 45 2.70 -2.00 -18.10
CA MET A 45 3.72 -2.19 -19.14
C MET A 45 4.85 -1.17 -18.98
N ALA A 46 6.06 -1.55 -19.41
CA ALA A 46 7.19 -0.66 -19.56
C ALA A 46 7.96 -0.99 -20.85
N THR A 47 8.49 0.02 -21.53
CA THR A 47 9.08 -0.09 -22.89
C THR A 47 10.50 -0.70 -22.94
N VAL A 48 11.02 -1.18 -21.80
CA VAL A 48 12.34 -1.80 -21.68
C VAL A 48 12.17 -3.19 -21.06
N PRO A 49 12.70 -4.27 -21.66
CA PRO A 49 12.63 -5.61 -21.09
C PRO A 49 13.65 -5.78 -19.95
N MET A 50 13.18 -6.04 -18.74
CA MET A 50 13.98 -6.18 -17.52
C MET A 50 13.62 -7.46 -16.80
N THR A 51 14.59 -8.33 -16.50
CA THR A 51 14.38 -9.42 -15.53
C THR A 51 14.32 -8.89 -14.10
N VAL A 52 13.89 -9.73 -13.15
CA VAL A 52 13.83 -9.39 -11.70
C VAL A 52 15.16 -8.83 -11.16
N ARG A 53 16.30 -9.22 -11.75
CA ARG A 53 17.65 -8.70 -11.41
C ARG A 53 17.98 -7.36 -12.07
N GLN A 54 17.37 -7.06 -13.21
CA GLN A 54 17.56 -5.82 -13.99
C GLN A 54 16.59 -4.70 -13.57
N LEU A 55 15.49 -5.02 -12.87
CA LEU A 55 14.53 -4.03 -12.36
C LEU A 55 15.22 -2.93 -11.52
N THR A 56 15.21 -1.71 -12.05
CA THR A 56 15.68 -0.47 -11.41
C THR A 56 14.71 0.03 -10.33
N LYS A 57 15.16 0.91 -9.43
CA LYS A 57 14.32 1.47 -8.34
C LYS A 57 13.03 2.15 -8.85
N THR A 58 13.09 2.75 -10.03
CA THR A 58 11.95 3.35 -10.73
C THR A 58 11.97 2.89 -12.18
N ILE A 59 10.78 2.71 -12.75
CA ILE A 59 10.56 2.33 -14.15
C ILE A 59 9.40 3.18 -14.68
N PRO A 60 9.55 3.94 -15.78
CA PRO A 60 8.42 4.63 -16.40
C PRO A 60 7.48 3.60 -17.05
N SER A 61 6.18 3.73 -16.79
CA SER A 61 5.16 2.90 -17.47
C SER A 61 4.88 3.37 -18.90
N ASP A 62 4.32 2.50 -19.74
CA ASP A 62 3.83 2.81 -21.11
C ASP A 62 2.45 3.52 -21.09
N PHE A 63 2.03 4.04 -19.93
CA PHE A 63 0.77 4.77 -19.75
C PHE A 63 0.92 6.27 -20.04
N GLU A 64 -0.19 6.96 -20.31
CA GLU A 64 -0.20 8.40 -20.57
C GLU A 64 0.46 9.20 -19.43
N GLY A 65 1.37 10.11 -19.77
CA GLY A 65 2.20 10.83 -18.79
C GLY A 65 3.39 10.05 -18.23
N ASN A 66 3.56 8.79 -18.64
CA ASN A 66 4.60 7.85 -18.18
C ASN A 66 4.78 7.80 -16.63
N PRO A 67 3.68 7.69 -15.84
CA PRO A 67 3.79 7.64 -14.38
C PRO A 67 4.70 6.50 -13.93
N LEU A 68 5.46 6.76 -12.87
CA LEU A 68 6.48 5.83 -12.40
C LEU A 68 5.88 4.61 -11.71
N LEU A 69 6.52 3.48 -11.96
CA LEU A 69 6.41 2.25 -11.20
C LEU A 69 7.64 2.18 -10.27
N TYR A 70 7.40 2.04 -8.97
CA TYR A 70 8.45 1.96 -7.97
C TYR A 70 8.76 0.51 -7.62
N ILE A 71 10.03 0.11 -7.72
CA ILE A 71 10.47 -1.24 -7.36
C ILE A 71 11.08 -1.21 -5.97
N THR A 72 10.45 -1.91 -5.03
CA THR A 72 10.95 -2.07 -3.67
C THR A 72 11.38 -3.52 -3.42
N ARG A 73 12.38 -3.70 -2.56
CA ARG A 73 12.87 -5.02 -2.13
C ARG A 73 12.87 -5.04 -0.61
N ASN A 74 12.17 -5.98 0.00
CA ASN A 74 12.13 -6.08 1.46
C ASN A 74 13.32 -6.87 2.01
N ARG A 75 13.45 -6.96 3.34
CA ARG A 75 14.55 -7.68 4.01
C ARG A 75 14.63 -9.18 3.67
N LYS A 76 13.54 -9.79 3.19
CA LYS A 76 13.48 -11.21 2.77
C LYS A 76 13.91 -11.42 1.32
N GLY A 77 14.23 -10.37 0.57
CA GLY A 77 14.51 -10.42 -0.86
C GLY A 77 13.26 -10.53 -1.74
N GLU A 78 12.06 -10.39 -1.17
CA GLU A 78 10.82 -10.29 -1.94
C GLU A 78 10.79 -8.93 -2.67
N VAL A 79 10.37 -8.95 -3.93
CA VAL A 79 10.37 -7.78 -4.82
C VAL A 79 8.94 -7.37 -5.08
N TYR A 80 8.68 -6.08 -5.05
CA TYR A 80 7.36 -5.49 -5.27
C TYR A 80 7.45 -4.41 -6.34
N VAL A 81 6.40 -4.29 -7.15
CA VAL A 81 6.15 -3.16 -8.04
C VAL A 81 4.96 -2.39 -7.49
N ASN A 82 5.20 -1.12 -7.12
CA ASN A 82 4.34 -0.36 -6.21
C ASN A 82 3.98 -1.22 -4.98
N ASN A 83 2.69 -1.52 -4.77
CA ASN A 83 2.21 -2.36 -3.67
C ASN A 83 2.06 -3.86 -4.03
N ALA A 84 2.26 -4.25 -5.29
CA ALA A 84 2.05 -5.62 -5.74
C ALA A 84 3.34 -6.45 -5.66
N TRP A 85 3.27 -7.60 -4.99
CA TRP A 85 4.38 -8.56 -4.91
C TRP A 85 4.59 -9.27 -6.25
N ILE A 86 5.85 -9.35 -6.69
CA ILE A 86 6.26 -10.08 -7.90
C ILE A 86 6.56 -11.53 -7.52
N ASN A 87 5.83 -12.45 -8.13
CA ASN A 87 6.17 -13.87 -8.10
C ASN A 87 7.42 -14.10 -9.00
N GLN A 88 8.57 -14.15 -8.34
CA GLN A 88 9.87 -14.25 -9.01
C GLN A 88 10.06 -15.60 -9.72
N THR A 89 9.43 -16.67 -9.23
CA THR A 89 9.53 -18.02 -9.79
C THR A 89 8.69 -18.23 -11.05
N GLU A 90 7.63 -17.44 -11.25
CA GLU A 90 6.79 -17.45 -12.47
C GLU A 90 7.21 -16.38 -13.49
N SER A 91 8.25 -15.60 -13.19
CA SER A 91 8.76 -14.59 -14.11
C SER A 91 9.42 -15.23 -15.33
N THR A 92 8.93 -14.91 -16.52
CA THR A 92 9.28 -15.59 -17.78
C THR A 92 9.83 -14.60 -18.81
N GLU A 93 10.77 -15.03 -19.63
CA GLU A 93 11.34 -14.26 -20.75
C GLU A 93 11.00 -14.95 -22.08
N ILE A 94 10.57 -14.16 -23.07
CA ILE A 94 10.15 -14.63 -24.39
C ILE A 94 10.76 -13.70 -25.45
N VAL A 95 11.06 -14.23 -26.63
CA VAL A 95 11.39 -13.44 -27.82
C VAL A 95 10.29 -13.66 -28.87
N THR A 96 9.72 -12.59 -29.42
CA THR A 96 8.67 -12.66 -30.44
C THR A 96 9.24 -13.07 -31.82
N GLN A 97 8.36 -13.34 -32.79
CA GLN A 97 8.78 -13.68 -34.16
C GLN A 97 9.53 -12.52 -34.84
N GLU A 98 9.18 -11.29 -34.47
CA GLU A 98 9.77 -10.01 -34.88
C GLU A 98 11.07 -9.68 -34.12
N ASN A 99 11.64 -10.67 -33.44
CA ASN A 99 12.86 -10.58 -32.63
C ASN A 99 12.78 -9.51 -31.52
N LYS A 100 11.61 -9.34 -30.90
CA LYS A 100 11.41 -8.43 -29.76
C LYS A 100 11.51 -9.19 -28.44
N ARG A 101 12.31 -8.69 -27.50
CA ARG A 101 12.52 -9.33 -26.20
C ARG A 101 11.46 -8.85 -25.21
N GLN A 102 10.76 -9.76 -24.57
CA GLN A 102 9.69 -9.47 -23.64
C GLN A 102 9.90 -10.22 -22.32
N VAL A 103 9.72 -9.52 -21.20
CA VAL A 103 9.78 -10.12 -19.86
C VAL A 103 8.44 -9.97 -19.19
N MET A 104 7.90 -11.08 -18.71
CA MET A 104 6.63 -11.14 -17.98
C MET A 104 6.89 -11.41 -16.51
N HIS A 105 6.27 -10.61 -15.63
CA HIS A 105 6.29 -10.75 -14.19
C HIS A 105 4.86 -10.98 -13.69
N ILE A 106 4.59 -12.11 -13.03
CA ILE A 106 3.30 -12.34 -12.41
C ILE A 106 3.22 -11.56 -11.09
N ILE A 107 2.15 -10.78 -10.89
CA ILE A 107 1.94 -9.96 -9.70
C ILE A 107 0.64 -10.28 -8.96
N ASN A 108 0.64 -10.16 -7.63
CA ASN A 108 -0.50 -10.58 -6.79
C ASN A 108 -1.61 -9.54 -6.59
N ASP A 109 -1.44 -8.31 -7.09
CA ASP A 109 -2.44 -7.24 -7.04
C ASP A 109 -2.45 -6.44 -8.36
N VAL A 110 -3.46 -5.59 -8.57
CA VAL A 110 -3.55 -4.73 -9.77
C VAL A 110 -2.76 -3.44 -9.55
N LEU A 111 -2.02 -2.99 -10.57
CA LEU A 111 -1.36 -1.68 -10.55
C LEU A 111 -2.37 -0.59 -10.90
N VAL A 112 -2.53 0.36 -9.99
CA VAL A 112 -3.49 1.47 -10.11
C VAL A 112 -2.70 2.79 -10.15
N PRO A 113 -2.75 3.56 -11.24
CA PRO A 113 -2.16 4.88 -11.29
C PRO A 113 -3.07 5.89 -10.57
N LEU A 114 -2.55 7.08 -10.29
CA LEU A 114 -3.38 8.20 -9.87
C LEU A 114 -4.25 8.66 -11.06
N THR A 115 -5.57 8.49 -10.95
CA THR A 115 -6.55 8.85 -11.98
C THR A 115 -7.38 10.06 -11.58
N LEU A 116 -7.80 10.83 -12.58
CA LEU A 116 -8.75 11.93 -12.43
C LEU A 116 -10.18 11.39 -12.26
N LEU A 117 -11.03 12.16 -11.58
CA LEU A 117 -12.47 11.93 -11.55
C LEU A 117 -13.09 12.15 -12.95
N PRO A 118 -14.15 11.43 -13.34
CA PRO A 118 -14.83 11.63 -14.63
C PRO A 118 -15.39 13.05 -14.86
N THR A 119 -15.53 13.84 -13.79
CA THR A 119 -15.98 15.24 -13.82
C THR A 119 -14.85 16.25 -14.03
N ALA A 120 -13.58 15.84 -13.98
CA ALA A 120 -12.43 16.72 -14.20
C ALA A 120 -12.38 17.19 -15.66
N ARG A 121 -12.30 18.51 -15.85
CA ARG A 121 -12.23 19.15 -17.19
C ARG A 121 -10.80 19.50 -17.63
N THR A 122 -9.82 19.18 -16.80
CA THR A 122 -8.40 19.51 -16.98
C THR A 122 -7.60 18.23 -17.03
N GLN A 123 -6.67 18.13 -17.97
CA GLN A 123 -5.67 17.06 -17.98
C GLN A 123 -4.58 17.39 -16.96
N VAL A 124 -4.28 16.43 -16.09
CA VAL A 124 -3.15 16.47 -15.16
C VAL A 124 -2.47 15.12 -15.26
N THR A 125 -1.23 15.10 -15.72
CA THR A 125 -0.45 13.90 -15.98
C THR A 125 0.74 13.82 -15.03
N ASN A 126 0.82 12.73 -14.26
CA ASN A 126 1.95 12.41 -13.38
C ASN A 126 2.35 13.56 -12.39
N PRO A 127 1.43 14.07 -11.56
CA PRO A 127 1.70 15.18 -10.64
C PRO A 127 2.70 14.77 -9.53
N ASN A 128 3.46 15.74 -9.02
CA ASN A 128 4.20 15.57 -7.77
C ASN A 128 3.28 15.68 -6.54
N ALA A 129 3.79 15.36 -5.35
CA ALA A 129 2.99 15.37 -4.12
C ALA A 129 2.39 16.74 -3.76
N TRP A 130 3.02 17.84 -4.18
CA TRP A 130 2.48 19.18 -3.97
C TRP A 130 1.34 19.50 -4.96
N GLU A 131 1.51 19.19 -6.24
CA GLU A 131 0.47 19.32 -7.26
C GLU A 131 -0.75 18.45 -6.93
N PHE A 132 -0.52 17.20 -6.51
CA PHE A 132 -1.55 16.32 -5.97
C PHE A 132 -2.32 16.97 -4.80
N LEU A 133 -1.61 17.56 -3.84
CA LEU A 133 -2.22 18.21 -2.69
C LEU A 133 -2.97 19.50 -3.07
N GLN A 134 -2.46 20.27 -4.05
CA GLN A 134 -3.15 21.44 -4.60
C GLN A 134 -4.45 21.07 -5.30
N GLN A 135 -4.44 20.00 -6.10
CA GLN A 135 -5.50 19.59 -7.00
C GLN A 135 -6.27 18.35 -6.51
N SER A 136 -6.21 18.04 -5.20
CA SER A 136 -6.78 16.82 -4.60
C SER A 136 -8.25 16.60 -4.94
N ASP A 137 -9.03 17.68 -5.08
CA ASP A 137 -10.45 17.66 -5.45
C ASP A 137 -10.72 17.16 -6.91
N LEU A 138 -9.69 17.00 -7.74
CA LEU A 138 -9.79 16.50 -9.13
C LEU A 138 -9.51 15.00 -9.28
N PHE A 139 -8.86 14.38 -8.29
CA PHE A 139 -8.43 12.98 -8.37
C PHE A 139 -9.42 12.04 -7.69
N ASP A 140 -9.44 10.77 -8.09
CA ASP A 140 -10.08 9.75 -7.26
C ASP A 140 -9.25 9.54 -5.99
N VAL A 141 -9.61 10.25 -4.94
CA VAL A 141 -9.14 10.08 -3.56
C VAL A 141 -10.26 9.60 -2.64
N GLN A 142 -11.36 9.07 -3.19
CA GLN A 142 -12.62 8.81 -2.47
C GLN A 142 -13.17 10.10 -1.81
N GLU A 143 -13.81 10.01 -0.65
CA GLU A 143 -14.42 11.15 0.06
C GLU A 143 -13.39 12.02 0.83
N ASN A 144 -12.09 11.68 0.74
CA ASN A 144 -11.01 12.27 1.52
C ASN A 144 -10.62 13.68 1.00
N ARG A 145 -11.05 14.72 1.70
CA ARG A 145 -10.64 16.12 1.43
C ARG A 145 -9.34 16.48 2.15
N LEU A 146 -8.48 17.27 1.52
CA LEU A 146 -7.12 17.60 2.00
C LEU A 146 -6.87 19.12 2.16
N ARG A 147 -7.92 19.95 2.14
CA ARG A 147 -7.82 21.42 2.05
C ARG A 147 -7.21 22.05 3.29
N THR A 148 -7.52 21.53 4.48
CA THR A 148 -7.00 22.04 5.76
C THR A 148 -5.50 21.82 5.86
N TYR A 149 -5.01 20.61 5.54
CA TYR A 149 -3.58 20.32 5.58
C TYR A 149 -2.79 21.09 4.51
N ARG A 150 -3.31 21.16 3.27
CA ARG A 150 -2.74 22.02 2.21
C ARG A 150 -2.54 23.47 2.69
N SER A 151 -3.54 24.04 3.35
CA SER A 151 -3.48 25.40 3.89
C SER A 151 -2.35 25.58 4.90
N GLN A 152 -2.12 24.58 5.78
CA GLN A 152 -1.02 24.61 6.73
C GLN A 152 0.35 24.50 6.06
N VAL A 153 0.51 23.63 5.04
CA VAL A 153 1.76 23.53 4.26
C VAL A 153 2.13 24.87 3.60
N THR A 154 1.15 25.60 3.04
CA THR A 154 1.37 26.95 2.50
C THR A 154 1.66 27.98 3.59
N LEU A 155 0.85 28.03 4.65
CA LEU A 155 1.04 28.99 5.74
C LEU A 155 2.43 28.86 6.38
N MET A 156 2.89 27.63 6.54
CA MET A 156 4.19 27.29 7.13
C MET A 156 5.36 27.37 6.14
N ARG A 157 5.12 27.68 4.85
CA ARG A 157 6.13 27.73 3.77
C ARG A 157 6.96 26.44 3.68
N LYS A 158 6.27 25.33 3.40
CA LYS A 158 6.80 23.97 3.31
C LYS A 158 6.49 23.27 1.97
N GLU A 159 6.00 24.00 0.97
CA GLU A 159 5.67 23.50 -0.36
C GLU A 159 6.87 22.78 -1.02
N SER A 160 8.07 23.35 -0.88
CA SER A 160 9.30 22.81 -1.45
C SER A 160 9.65 21.40 -0.95
N LEU A 161 9.19 21.01 0.24
CA LEU A 161 9.34 19.66 0.78
C LEU A 161 8.53 18.64 -0.05
N TYR A 162 7.33 19.03 -0.49
CA TYR A 162 6.41 18.22 -1.30
C TYR A 162 6.69 18.31 -2.80
N GLN A 163 7.41 19.35 -3.26
CA GLN A 163 7.90 19.48 -4.64
C GLN A 163 9.27 18.84 -4.87
N SER A 164 9.99 18.46 -3.81
CA SER A 164 11.38 18.01 -3.92
C SER A 164 11.52 16.79 -4.85
N PRO A 165 12.47 16.78 -5.80
CA PRO A 165 12.70 15.64 -6.67
C PRO A 165 13.30 14.47 -5.88
N GLY A 166 12.93 13.25 -6.25
CA GLY A 166 13.39 12.04 -5.57
C GLY A 166 12.30 10.98 -5.51
N GLY A 167 12.44 10.06 -4.56
CA GLY A 167 11.39 9.12 -4.20
C GLY A 167 11.16 9.22 -2.70
N HIS A 168 10.07 9.87 -2.30
CA HIS A 168 9.73 10.15 -0.91
C HIS A 168 8.45 9.42 -0.49
N THR A 169 8.13 9.44 0.80
CA THR A 169 6.84 8.98 1.33
C THR A 169 6.17 10.11 2.07
N PHE A 170 4.92 10.40 1.70
CA PHE A 170 4.12 11.49 2.26
C PHE A 170 2.91 10.93 2.99
N PHE A 171 2.76 11.25 4.27
CA PHE A 171 1.56 11.00 5.04
C PHE A 171 0.73 12.28 5.05
N ILE A 172 -0.49 12.25 4.52
CA ILE A 172 -1.31 13.46 4.38
C ILE A 172 -2.60 13.29 5.21
N PRO A 173 -2.78 14.06 6.30
CA PRO A 173 -3.99 13.99 7.10
C PRO A 173 -5.18 14.61 6.37
N VAL A 174 -6.30 13.90 6.39
CA VAL A 174 -7.57 14.37 5.80
C VAL A 174 -8.26 15.41 6.68
N ASP A 175 -9.10 16.25 6.07
CA ASP A 175 -9.82 17.34 6.73
C ASP A 175 -10.66 16.88 7.93
N GLU A 176 -11.12 15.61 7.93
CA GLU A 176 -11.87 15.02 9.03
C GLU A 176 -11.10 14.96 10.36
N GLY A 177 -9.79 14.72 10.31
CA GLY A 177 -8.92 14.68 11.49
C GLY A 177 -8.82 16.01 12.25
N PHE A 178 -9.22 17.11 11.60
CA PHE A 178 -9.21 18.45 12.15
C PHE A 178 -10.57 18.90 12.68
N LYS A 179 -11.67 18.19 12.41
CA LYS A 179 -13.04 18.61 12.76
C LYS A 179 -13.30 18.74 14.27
N GLN A 180 -12.60 17.96 15.10
CA GLN A 180 -12.92 17.79 16.52
C GLN A 180 -12.14 18.72 17.48
N THR A 181 -11.18 19.52 16.98
CA THR A 181 -10.15 20.16 17.81
C THR A 181 -9.46 21.31 17.07
N THR A 182 -8.78 22.21 17.80
CA THR A 182 -7.82 23.20 17.27
C THR A 182 -6.51 22.58 16.75
N ARG A 183 -6.50 21.30 16.35
CA ARG A 183 -5.33 20.59 15.79
C ARG A 183 -4.74 21.28 14.57
N SER A 184 -5.52 22.03 13.79
CA SER A 184 -5.01 22.77 12.63
C SER A 184 -3.97 23.83 13.02
N SER A 185 -4.16 24.56 14.11
CA SER A 185 -3.16 25.50 14.65
C SER A 185 -1.96 24.84 15.33
N LEU A 186 -2.01 23.52 15.58
CA LEU A 186 -0.89 22.74 16.09
C LEU A 186 -0.03 22.13 14.97
N VAL A 187 -0.44 22.21 13.70
CA VAL A 187 0.38 21.80 12.56
C VAL A 187 1.37 22.91 12.24
N ASP A 188 2.53 22.86 12.90
CA ASP A 188 3.66 23.74 12.59
C ASP A 188 4.63 23.15 11.57
N ARG A 189 5.75 23.85 11.32
CA ARG A 189 6.80 23.42 10.39
C ARG A 189 7.37 22.04 10.71
N LYS A 190 7.53 21.69 12.00
CA LYS A 190 8.09 20.41 12.44
C LYS A 190 7.07 19.29 12.37
N VAL A 191 5.80 19.56 12.68
CA VAL A 191 4.72 18.61 12.41
C VAL A 191 4.68 18.25 10.93
N ILE A 192 4.76 19.23 10.02
CA ILE A 192 4.80 18.96 8.56
C ILE A 192 6.02 18.12 8.16
N ASP A 193 7.19 18.39 8.75
CA ASP A 193 8.40 17.59 8.50
C ASP A 193 8.24 16.12 8.98
N GLY A 194 7.50 15.89 10.07
CA GLY A 194 7.20 14.55 10.59
C GLY A 194 6.24 13.74 9.72
N HIS A 195 5.57 14.37 8.76
CA HIS A 195 4.69 13.71 7.80
C HIS A 195 5.42 13.26 6.52
N VAL A 196 6.72 13.52 6.39
CA VAL A 196 7.50 13.18 5.20
C VAL A 196 8.69 12.29 5.56
N ILE A 197 8.91 11.23 4.79
CA ILE A 197 10.14 10.42 4.82
C ILE A 197 10.88 10.69 3.52
N LEU A 198 12.10 11.22 3.63
CA LEU A 198 12.90 11.63 2.48
C LEU A 198 13.65 10.43 1.88
N ASN A 199 13.76 10.41 0.55
CA ASN A 199 14.57 9.46 -0.23
C ASN A 199 14.24 7.97 -0.01
N SER A 200 13.07 7.67 0.55
CA SER A 200 12.52 6.32 0.71
C SER A 200 11.04 6.28 0.32
N VAL A 201 10.67 5.34 -0.55
CA VAL A 201 9.31 5.13 -1.05
C VAL A 201 8.74 3.86 -0.41
N LEU A 202 7.75 4.03 0.47
CA LEU A 202 7.24 2.96 1.32
C LEU A 202 5.83 2.56 0.88
N PHE A 203 5.74 1.50 0.08
CA PHE A 203 4.47 0.83 -0.21
C PHE A 203 4.12 -0.17 0.91
N SER A 204 2.89 -0.14 1.40
CA SER A 204 2.51 -0.80 2.66
C SER A 204 2.73 -2.32 2.67
N ALA A 205 2.56 -3.00 1.53
CA ALA A 205 2.75 -4.45 1.43
C ALA A 205 4.22 -4.90 1.47
N ALA A 206 5.15 -3.97 1.23
CA ALA A 206 6.59 -4.24 1.25
C ALA A 206 7.25 -3.97 2.63
N GLN A 207 6.51 -3.39 3.59
CA GLN A 207 7.02 -3.01 4.90
C GLN A 207 6.70 -4.05 5.98
N SER A 208 7.66 -4.33 6.86
CA SER A 208 7.41 -4.99 8.14
C SER A 208 6.90 -3.99 9.18
N THR A 209 6.18 -4.47 10.20
CA THR A 209 5.81 -3.65 11.36
C THR A 209 7.02 -3.25 12.22
N GLU A 210 8.14 -3.94 12.06
CA GLU A 210 9.42 -3.62 12.70
C GLU A 210 10.25 -2.59 11.91
N ASP A 211 9.90 -2.32 10.65
CA ASP A 211 10.62 -1.36 9.81
C ASP A 211 10.32 0.08 10.26
N THR A 212 11.25 0.62 11.04
CA THR A 212 11.20 1.99 11.56
C THR A 212 12.02 2.93 10.67
N HIS A 213 11.39 4.01 10.23
CA HIS A 213 11.96 4.98 9.29
C HIS A 213 12.08 6.36 9.95
N THR A 214 13.13 7.11 9.60
CA THR A 214 13.33 8.50 10.05
C THR A 214 12.52 9.46 9.19
N THR A 215 11.80 10.37 9.82
CA THR A 215 11.06 11.45 9.12
C THR A 215 11.99 12.64 8.81
N ALA A 216 11.53 13.59 7.99
CA ALA A 216 12.25 14.85 7.76
C ALA A 216 12.35 15.71 9.03
N ALA A 217 11.53 15.44 10.05
CA ALA A 217 11.65 16.08 11.37
C ALA A 217 12.78 15.49 12.24
N PHE A 218 13.47 14.43 11.81
CA PHE A 218 14.54 13.81 12.59
C PHE A 218 15.83 14.65 12.54
N GLU A 219 15.97 15.55 13.51
CA GLU A 219 17.11 16.44 13.73
C GLU A 219 17.66 16.26 15.16
N ASP A 220 18.62 17.09 15.59
CA ASP A 220 19.25 16.94 16.91
C ASP A 220 18.29 17.16 18.08
N ASN A 221 17.45 18.21 17.99
CA ASN A 221 16.55 18.65 19.05
C ASN A 221 15.18 17.94 19.05
N ILE A 222 14.82 17.25 17.97
CA ILE A 222 13.54 16.55 17.83
C ILE A 222 13.74 15.33 16.93
N LYS A 223 13.36 14.16 17.43
CA LYS A 223 13.64 12.87 16.76
C LYS A 223 12.36 12.09 16.59
N VAL A 224 11.82 12.10 15.37
CA VAL A 224 10.54 11.47 15.04
C VAL A 224 10.76 10.35 14.05
N THR A 225 10.34 9.14 14.43
CA THR A 225 10.34 7.97 13.56
C THR A 225 8.93 7.50 13.27
N VAL A 226 8.77 6.78 12.16
CA VAL A 226 7.49 6.25 11.70
C VAL A 226 7.63 4.78 11.29
N ASN A 227 6.66 3.95 11.66
CA ASN A 227 6.50 2.59 11.15
C ASN A 227 5.04 2.30 10.79
N PHE A 228 4.81 1.33 9.90
CA PHE A 228 3.47 0.82 9.61
C PHE A 228 3.05 -0.21 10.67
N TYR A 229 1.75 -0.30 10.91
CA TYR A 229 1.14 -1.24 11.86
C TYR A 229 -0.17 -1.76 11.29
N TYR A 230 -0.43 -3.06 11.44
CA TYR A 230 -1.73 -3.66 11.16
C TYR A 230 -2.37 -4.05 12.49
N ASP A 231 -3.60 -3.58 12.72
CA ASP A 231 -4.41 -4.03 13.85
C ASP A 231 -5.05 -5.41 13.56
N ASN A 232 -5.64 -6.03 14.57
CA ASN A 232 -6.32 -7.32 14.52
C ASN A 232 -7.39 -7.39 13.40
N ASP A 233 -8.08 -6.26 13.15
CA ASP A 233 -9.04 -6.07 12.05
C ASP A 233 -8.40 -6.03 10.64
N LYS A 234 -7.07 -6.19 10.53
CA LYS A 234 -6.25 -5.99 9.30
C LYS A 234 -6.33 -4.56 8.74
N LYS A 235 -6.79 -3.60 9.53
CA LYS A 235 -6.75 -2.16 9.23
C LYS A 235 -5.31 -1.67 9.30
N LEU A 236 -4.90 -0.87 8.32
CA LEU A 236 -3.56 -0.28 8.25
C LEU A 236 -3.50 1.02 9.08
N TYR A 237 -2.45 1.15 9.88
CA TYR A 237 -2.12 2.33 10.66
C TYR A 237 -0.67 2.75 10.39
N VAL A 238 -0.41 4.04 10.58
CA VAL A 238 0.92 4.63 10.64
C VAL A 238 1.14 5.06 12.09
N LYS A 239 2.20 4.53 12.70
CA LYS A 239 2.61 4.86 14.06
C LYS A 239 3.78 5.83 13.98
N SER A 240 3.58 7.05 14.47
CA SER A 240 4.62 8.05 14.70
C SER A 240 5.11 7.94 16.14
N ASN A 241 6.42 8.05 16.35
CA ASN A 241 7.05 8.01 17.67
C ASN A 241 8.05 9.18 17.81
N THR A 242 7.72 10.13 18.69
CA THR A 242 8.60 11.24 19.06
C THR A 242 9.52 10.77 20.18
N LEU A 243 10.73 10.36 19.81
CA LEU A 243 11.78 9.84 20.72
C LEU A 243 12.43 10.95 21.54
N VAL A 244 12.67 12.09 20.90
CA VAL A 244 13.12 13.35 21.53
C VAL A 244 12.16 14.42 21.08
N GLY A 245 11.66 15.21 22.05
CA GLY A 245 10.68 16.27 21.85
C GLY A 245 11.23 17.62 22.31
N ASP A 246 10.50 18.68 21.98
CA ASP A 246 10.81 20.06 22.37
C ASP A 246 9.68 20.65 23.26
N SER A 247 9.72 21.95 23.53
CA SER A 247 8.71 22.62 24.37
C SER A 247 7.30 22.70 23.78
N LYS A 248 7.12 22.37 22.50
CA LYS A 248 5.83 22.29 21.79
C LYS A 248 5.44 20.85 21.44
N HIS A 249 6.44 19.99 21.19
CA HIS A 249 6.28 18.63 20.72
C HIS A 249 6.65 17.65 21.83
N SER A 250 5.67 17.16 22.59
CA SER A 250 5.90 16.14 23.62
C SER A 250 6.43 14.83 23.02
N THR A 251 7.26 14.12 23.77
CA THR A 251 7.62 12.73 23.45
C THR A 251 6.40 11.82 23.57
N GLY A 252 6.38 10.73 22.79
CA GLY A 252 5.28 9.77 22.80
C GLY A 252 4.88 9.25 21.44
N VAL A 253 3.79 8.48 21.42
CA VAL A 253 3.33 7.71 20.27
C VAL A 253 1.97 8.21 19.77
N VAL A 254 1.85 8.43 18.46
CA VAL A 254 0.60 8.78 17.78
C VAL A 254 0.30 7.72 16.72
N LEU A 255 -0.86 7.05 16.81
CA LEU A 255 -1.36 6.15 15.76
C LEU A 255 -2.37 6.87 14.88
N ALA A 256 -2.15 6.86 13.57
CA ALA A 256 -3.11 7.33 12.58
C ALA A 256 -3.49 6.19 11.61
N GLN A 257 -4.77 5.79 11.61
CA GLN A 257 -5.32 4.92 10.57
C GLN A 257 -5.06 5.50 9.17
N VAL A 258 -4.65 4.64 8.24
CA VAL A 258 -4.55 4.97 6.81
C VAL A 258 -5.91 4.74 6.16
N LEU A 259 -6.45 5.77 5.51
CA LEU A 259 -7.74 5.76 4.84
C LEU A 259 -7.61 5.37 3.37
N LYS A 260 -6.61 5.92 2.67
CA LYS A 260 -6.23 5.52 1.30
C LYS A 260 -4.71 5.43 1.19
N ALA A 261 -4.19 4.22 1.04
CA ALA A 261 -2.76 3.94 0.98
C ALA A 261 -2.23 3.96 -0.46
N ASN A 262 -0.90 4.01 -0.61
CA ASN A 262 -0.18 3.62 -1.82
C ASN A 262 -0.51 4.41 -3.10
N ILE A 263 -0.84 5.71 -2.99
CA ILE A 263 -1.13 6.56 -4.14
C ILE A 263 0.21 6.98 -4.78
N PRO A 264 0.53 6.58 -6.03
CA PRO A 264 1.77 6.96 -6.67
C PRO A 264 1.72 8.42 -7.15
N VAL A 265 2.82 9.16 -6.95
CA VAL A 265 3.05 10.52 -7.46
C VAL A 265 4.45 10.58 -8.07
N SER A 266 4.75 11.57 -8.92
CA SER A 266 6.02 11.58 -9.68
C SER A 266 7.29 11.64 -8.83
N ASN A 267 7.19 12.12 -7.58
CA ASN A 267 8.28 12.16 -6.61
C ASN A 267 8.10 11.21 -5.40
N GLY A 268 7.25 10.17 -5.50
CA GLY A 268 7.14 9.15 -4.46
C GLY A 268 5.77 8.51 -4.29
N VAL A 269 5.37 8.31 -3.04
CA VAL A 269 4.08 7.70 -2.66
C VAL A 269 3.38 8.50 -1.57
N VAL A 270 2.06 8.67 -1.72
CA VAL A 270 1.18 9.34 -0.76
C VAL A 270 0.30 8.31 -0.04
N HIS A 271 0.16 8.48 1.27
CA HIS A 271 -0.80 7.76 2.12
C HIS A 271 -1.69 8.78 2.83
N LEU A 272 -3.00 8.69 2.62
CA LEU A 272 -3.99 9.54 3.30
C LEU A 272 -4.28 8.94 4.68
N ILE A 273 -4.14 9.74 5.74
CA ILE A 273 -4.30 9.30 7.14
C ILE A 273 -5.42 10.07 7.85
N HIS A 274 -6.06 9.46 8.85
CA HIS A 274 -7.26 10.06 9.46
C HIS A 274 -6.99 11.28 10.35
N ARG A 275 -5.77 11.46 10.87
CA ARG A 275 -5.35 12.59 11.72
C ARG A 275 -3.85 12.86 11.58
N PRO A 276 -3.37 14.07 11.93
CA PRO A 276 -1.94 14.37 11.91
C PRO A 276 -1.11 13.46 12.81
N LEU A 277 0.11 13.16 12.37
CA LEU A 277 1.20 12.60 13.17
C LEU A 277 1.79 13.66 14.13
N MET A 278 2.63 13.22 15.07
CA MET A 278 3.28 14.00 16.15
C MET A 278 2.38 14.72 17.16
N ILE A 279 1.17 15.13 16.78
CA ILE A 279 0.25 15.82 17.69
C ILE A 279 -0.37 14.80 18.64
N VAL A 280 0.15 14.77 19.88
CA VAL A 280 -0.41 13.97 20.97
C VAL A 280 -1.68 14.65 21.48
N ASP A 281 -2.82 14.02 21.25
CA ASP A 281 -4.05 14.38 21.96
C ASP A 281 -3.83 14.14 23.47
N THR A 282 -4.03 15.17 24.29
CA THR A 282 -3.84 15.14 25.76
C THR A 282 -4.82 14.23 26.51
N THR A 283 -5.52 13.35 25.81
CA THR A 283 -6.62 12.52 26.28
C THR A 283 -6.28 11.03 26.30
N VAL A 284 -5.01 10.67 26.59
CA VAL A 284 -4.64 9.32 27.06
C VAL A 284 -5.57 8.85 28.18
N LYS A 285 -6.04 9.79 29.02
CA LYS A 285 -7.06 9.55 30.03
C LYS A 285 -8.40 9.04 29.44
N GLN A 286 -8.93 9.66 28.39
CA GLN A 286 -10.16 9.20 27.72
C GLN A 286 -9.99 7.87 26.97
N PHE A 287 -8.79 7.61 26.44
CA PHE A 287 -8.49 6.32 25.80
C PHE A 287 -8.46 5.17 26.82
N LEU A 288 -7.93 5.42 28.02
CA LEU A 288 -7.91 4.44 29.12
C LEU A 288 -9.27 4.33 29.85
N GLU A 289 -10.01 5.43 30.02
CA GLU A 289 -11.36 5.45 30.61
C GLU A 289 -12.42 4.79 29.71
N GLY A 290 -12.11 4.59 28.42
CA GLY A 290 -12.97 3.87 27.46
C GLY A 290 -12.83 2.35 27.48
N LEU A 291 -11.83 1.80 28.20
CA LEU A 291 -11.77 0.36 28.48
C LEU A 291 -12.67 0.07 29.69
N PRO A 292 -13.63 -0.88 29.60
CA PRO A 292 -14.35 -1.33 30.77
C PRO A 292 -13.36 -2.00 31.73
N MET A 293 -13.00 -1.28 32.79
CA MET A 293 -12.25 -1.84 33.91
C MET A 293 -12.98 -3.11 34.38
N PRO A 294 -12.29 -4.27 34.51
CA PRO A 294 -12.89 -5.40 35.18
C PRO A 294 -13.30 -4.94 36.59
N PRO A 295 -14.53 -5.22 37.05
CA PRO A 295 -14.99 -4.74 38.34
C PRO A 295 -14.03 -5.24 39.44
N PRO A 296 -13.70 -4.41 40.43
CA PRO A 296 -12.76 -4.80 41.48
C PRO A 296 -13.32 -6.01 42.23
N THR A 297 -12.56 -7.10 42.26
CA THR A 297 -12.94 -8.34 42.95
C THR A 297 -12.98 -8.11 44.46
N THR A 298 -14.11 -7.63 44.96
CA THR A 298 -14.38 -7.53 46.40
C THR A 298 -14.66 -8.91 46.96
N THR A 299 -13.70 -9.44 47.70
CA THR A 299 -13.86 -10.69 48.47
C THR A 299 -14.83 -10.46 49.63
N THR A 300 -16.13 -10.55 49.36
CA THR A 300 -17.17 -10.50 50.39
C THR A 300 -17.49 -11.92 50.85
N THR A 301 -17.04 -12.26 52.06
CA THR A 301 -17.37 -13.52 52.73
C THR A 301 -18.88 -13.58 53.03
N THR A 302 -19.61 -14.39 52.26
CA THR A 302 -21.05 -14.61 52.48
C THR A 302 -21.29 -16.04 52.94
N THR A 303 -21.62 -16.20 54.22
CA THR A 303 -22.05 -17.47 54.81
C THR A 303 -23.41 -17.88 54.25
N THR A 304 -23.50 -19.03 53.59
CA THR A 304 -24.79 -19.60 53.17
C THR A 304 -24.89 -21.05 53.65
N THR A 305 -25.74 -21.26 54.65
CA THR A 305 -26.24 -22.59 55.04
C THR A 305 -27.24 -23.09 53.99
N THR A 306 -27.26 -24.40 53.71
CA THR A 306 -28.47 -25.26 53.55
C THR A 306 -28.21 -26.45 52.61
N THR A 307 -28.11 -27.63 53.23
CA THR A 307 -28.64 -28.95 52.82
C THR A 307 -28.22 -29.61 51.50
N THR A 308 -27.66 -30.81 51.69
CA THR A 308 -27.35 -31.89 50.76
C THR A 308 -28.55 -32.40 49.93
N THR A 309 -28.33 -32.74 48.66
CA THR A 309 -28.83 -34.02 48.05
C THR A 309 -27.97 -34.43 46.86
N THR A 310 -27.62 -35.70 46.87
CA THR A 310 -26.70 -36.52 46.07
C THR A 310 -26.97 -36.69 44.56
N THR A 311 -25.87 -36.94 43.82
CA THR A 311 -25.74 -37.76 42.59
C THR A 311 -26.22 -37.10 41.28
N ALA A 312 -25.59 -37.25 40.09
CA ALA A 312 -24.63 -38.27 39.59
C ALA A 312 -23.42 -37.72 38.77
N THR A 313 -22.69 -38.63 38.12
CA THR A 313 -21.45 -38.45 37.32
C THR A 313 -21.70 -38.53 35.80
N ALA A 314 -20.80 -37.92 35.00
CA ALA A 314 -20.27 -38.33 33.67
C ALA A 314 -20.39 -37.26 32.55
N THR A 315 -19.51 -37.14 31.54
CA THR A 315 -18.06 -37.45 31.36
C THR A 315 -17.57 -36.59 30.18
N THR A 316 -16.28 -36.23 30.14
CA THR A 316 -15.62 -35.49 29.06
C THR A 316 -15.60 -36.21 27.70
N SER A 317 -15.59 -35.46 26.58
CA SER A 317 -14.67 -35.77 25.46
C SER A 317 -14.40 -34.58 24.54
N HIS A 318 -13.12 -34.24 24.36
CA HIS A 318 -12.66 -33.43 23.23
C HIS A 318 -12.83 -34.17 21.89
N THR A 319 -13.05 -33.43 20.80
CA THR A 319 -12.70 -33.91 19.46
C THR A 319 -11.92 -32.86 18.68
N ARG A 320 -10.70 -33.23 18.26
CA ARG A 320 -9.74 -32.42 17.50
C ARG A 320 -9.62 -33.01 16.09
N LYS A 321 -10.04 -32.27 15.06
CA LYS A 321 -9.78 -32.57 13.62
C LYS A 321 -9.85 -31.27 12.81
N THR A 322 -9.12 -31.04 11.72
CA THR A 322 -7.87 -31.62 11.21
C THR A 322 -7.25 -30.57 10.25
N LEU A 323 -5.92 -30.45 10.22
CA LEU A 323 -5.19 -29.62 9.26
C LEU A 323 -5.19 -30.30 7.88
N VAL A 324 -5.50 -29.58 6.80
CA VAL A 324 -5.29 -30.06 5.42
C VAL A 324 -4.29 -29.14 4.73
N LEU A 325 -3.29 -29.74 4.09
CA LEU A 325 -2.13 -29.08 3.50
C LEU A 325 -2.09 -29.33 1.98
N PHE A 326 -1.54 -28.34 1.27
CA PHE A 326 -1.01 -28.38 -0.10
C PHE A 326 -1.89 -28.95 -1.23
N GLU A 327 -2.25 -28.06 -2.16
CA GLU A 327 -2.22 -28.38 -3.59
C GLU A 327 -1.24 -27.45 -4.32
N SER A 328 -0.35 -28.05 -5.10
CA SER A 328 0.62 -27.39 -5.96
C SER A 328 0.12 -27.36 -7.40
N TYR A 329 0.08 -26.19 -8.04
CA TYR A 329 -0.29 -26.07 -9.45
C TYR A 329 0.82 -25.46 -10.31
N THR A 330 1.47 -26.32 -11.09
CA THR A 330 2.23 -25.95 -12.27
C THR A 330 1.30 -26.06 -13.48
N LEU A 331 1.05 -24.98 -14.22
CA LEU A 331 0.40 -25.09 -15.54
C LEU A 331 0.99 -24.13 -16.57
N CYS A 332 1.83 -24.70 -17.43
CA CYS A 332 2.05 -24.22 -18.79
C CYS A 332 0.76 -24.42 -19.61
N SER A 333 0.52 -23.62 -20.65
CA SER A 333 -0.71 -23.69 -21.44
C SER A 333 -0.77 -24.97 -22.29
N ILE A 334 -1.77 -25.83 -22.02
CA ILE A 334 -2.03 -27.06 -22.78
C ILE A 334 -3.00 -26.79 -23.94
N SER A 335 -2.68 -27.32 -25.12
CA SER A 335 -3.63 -27.61 -26.20
C SER A 335 -3.48 -29.07 -26.60
N TRP A 336 -4.59 -29.79 -26.76
CA TRP A 336 -4.61 -31.25 -26.96
C TRP A 336 -4.56 -31.65 -28.43
N LYS A 337 -3.69 -32.61 -28.78
CA LYS A 337 -3.86 -33.46 -29.97
C LYS A 337 -3.11 -34.80 -29.82
N ASN A 338 -3.82 -35.79 -29.31
CA ASN A 338 -3.52 -37.23 -29.22
C ASN A 338 -2.23 -37.66 -28.48
N GLU A 339 -2.29 -38.88 -27.95
CA GLU A 339 -1.33 -39.43 -26.99
C GLU A 339 -0.05 -39.98 -27.67
N ASN A 340 1.03 -40.03 -26.90
CA ASN A 340 2.31 -40.70 -27.21
C ASN A 340 3.22 -40.07 -28.28
N ASN A 341 3.78 -38.87 -28.00
CA ASN A 341 5.25 -38.66 -27.95
C ASN A 341 5.64 -37.21 -27.56
N PHE A 342 6.62 -37.05 -26.68
CA PHE A 342 7.07 -35.73 -26.20
C PHE A 342 8.23 -35.17 -27.04
N LYS A 343 7.94 -34.25 -27.96
CA LYS A 343 8.94 -33.37 -28.60
C LYS A 343 8.42 -31.95 -28.74
N ALA A 344 9.11 -30.99 -28.12
CA ALA A 344 8.79 -29.57 -28.25
C ALA A 344 9.11 -29.06 -29.66
N LYS A 345 8.09 -28.62 -30.39
CA LYS A 345 8.20 -27.82 -31.61
C LYS A 345 7.11 -26.74 -31.59
N CYS A 346 7.52 -25.47 -31.50
CA CYS A 346 6.61 -24.35 -31.71
C CYS A 346 6.42 -24.11 -33.21
N CYS A 347 5.19 -24.19 -33.68
CA CYS A 347 4.76 -23.63 -34.96
C CYS A 347 3.42 -22.92 -34.74
N TYR A 348 3.37 -21.63 -35.08
CA TYR A 348 2.13 -20.98 -35.50
C TYR A 348 2.09 -21.00 -37.02
N THR A 349 0.90 -21.14 -37.57
CA THR A 349 0.59 -20.84 -38.98
C THR A 349 -0.67 -19.96 -38.96
N PHE A 350 -0.72 -19.02 -39.90
CA PHE A 350 -1.59 -17.83 -39.90
C PHE A 350 -3.08 -18.07 -39.66
#